data_AF-A0A151MVV8-F1
#
_entry.id   AF-A0A151MVV8-F1
#
_cell.length_a   1.000
_cell.length_b   1.000
_cell.length_c   1.000
_cell.angle_alpha   90.00
_cell.angle_beta   90.00
_cell.angle_gamma   90.00
#
_symmetry.space_group_name_H-M   'P 1'
#
loop_
_entity.id
_entity.type
_entity.pdbx_description
1 polymer ?
#
loop_
_entity_poly.entity_id
_entity_poly.type
_entity_poly.pdbx_seq_one_letter_code
_entity_poly.pdbx_strand_id
1 'polypeptide(L)'
;MDDRHGDVVVVRPMREYTAKEVAFYNRLFSVPTVFMPALDTKVLEKPSIHRLIERFLYALQAEFPSTVSTVYRTGEKLSATPADTTAEPERCLLCLCVLDTSVVEGSTLQALLISEELSQKRPSDPSPTRGGCCAGAGARRCCGSPPASRTKARADFLPLLCYGCRLTIKDMTCLEPLPPYIRSEAERRRRRAAMKQEIQEYLLEDEAAEPKS
;
A
#
# COMPACT_ATOMS: atom_id res chain seq x y z
N MET A 1 4.14 -12.42 11.68
CA MET A 1 5.31 -11.61 12.09
C MET A 1 5.58 -10.60 11.00
N ASP A 2 6.37 -9.57 11.26
CA ASP A 2 6.67 -8.51 10.28
C ASP A 2 8.19 -8.33 10.20
N ASP A 3 8.78 -8.86 9.13
CA ASP A 3 10.21 -8.98 8.87
C ASP A 3 10.72 -7.95 7.85
N ARG A 4 9.92 -6.91 7.58
CA ARG A 4 10.19 -5.94 6.51
C ARG A 4 11.53 -5.21 6.63
N HIS A 5 12.16 -5.24 7.80
CA HIS A 5 13.40 -4.51 8.09
C HIS A 5 14.66 -5.38 8.00
N GLY A 6 14.57 -6.67 7.69
CA GLY A 6 15.73 -7.53 7.46
C GLY A 6 16.50 -7.92 8.73
N ASP A 7 17.00 -6.94 9.48
CA ASP A 7 17.69 -7.14 10.76
C ASP A 7 16.73 -7.15 11.97
N VAL A 8 15.52 -6.61 11.79
CA VAL A 8 14.50 -6.51 12.84
C VAL A 8 13.22 -7.24 12.45
N VAL A 9 12.75 -8.11 13.37
CA VAL A 9 11.44 -8.75 13.31
C VAL A 9 10.51 -8.10 14.31
N VAL A 10 9.41 -7.52 13.81
CA VAL A 10 8.35 -6.94 14.63
C VAL A 10 7.33 -8.01 14.97
N VAL A 11 7.26 -8.35 16.25
CA VAL A 11 6.25 -9.25 16.82
C VAL A 11 5.17 -8.45 17.53
N ARG A 12 3.95 -9.00 17.59
CA ARG A 12 2.82 -8.41 18.31
C ARG A 12 2.24 -9.44 19.30
N PRO A 13 2.90 -9.66 20.46
CA PRO A 13 2.47 -10.68 21.43
C PRO A 13 1.06 -10.42 21.96
N MET A 14 0.67 -9.15 22.07
CA MET A 14 -0.64 -8.75 22.59
C MET A 14 -1.76 -8.74 21.53
N ARG A 15 -1.50 -9.23 20.30
CA ARG A 15 -2.40 -9.07 19.15
C ARG A 15 -3.75 -9.78 19.32
N GLU A 16 -3.81 -10.86 20.09
CA GLU A 16 -5.02 -11.67 20.31
C GLU A 16 -5.85 -11.25 21.52
N TYR A 17 -5.33 -10.34 22.37
CA TYR A 17 -6.00 -9.91 23.57
C TYR A 17 -6.75 -8.59 23.33
N THR A 18 -7.97 -8.53 23.83
CA THR A 18 -8.76 -7.29 23.84
C THR A 18 -8.20 -6.30 24.85
N ALA A 19 -8.41 -5.00 24.61
CA ALA A 19 -8.02 -3.96 25.56
C ALA A 19 -8.60 -4.17 26.97
N LYS A 20 -9.80 -4.78 27.06
CA LYS A 20 -10.44 -5.12 28.34
C LYS A 20 -9.66 -6.20 29.10
N GLU A 21 -9.29 -7.29 28.43
CA GLU A 21 -8.50 -8.38 29.05
C GLU A 21 -7.16 -7.87 29.55
N VAL A 22 -6.47 -7.05 28.75
CA VAL A 22 -5.20 -6.43 29.15
C VAL A 22 -5.38 -5.52 30.36
N ALA A 23 -6.46 -4.73 30.41
CA ALA A 23 -6.75 -3.88 31.57
C ALA A 23 -7.03 -4.68 32.85
N PHE A 24 -7.79 -5.79 32.75
CA PHE A 24 -8.03 -6.67 33.90
C PHE A 24 -6.76 -7.35 34.38
N TYR A 25 -5.92 -7.83 33.45
CA TYR A 25 -4.62 -8.41 33.78
C TYR A 25 -3.75 -7.40 34.55
N ASN A 26 -3.61 -6.19 34.01
CA ASN A 26 -2.81 -5.13 34.65
C ASN A 26 -3.32 -4.80 36.05
N ARG A 27 -4.65 -4.76 36.26
CA ARG A 27 -5.24 -4.54 37.57
C ARG A 27 -4.99 -5.69 38.54
N LEU A 28 -5.18 -6.93 38.09
CA LEU A 28 -5.04 -8.12 38.95
C LEU A 28 -3.59 -8.32 39.41
N PHE A 29 -2.63 -8.05 38.55
CA PHE A 29 -1.20 -8.20 38.82
C PHE A 29 -0.52 -6.89 39.23
N SER A 30 -1.29 -5.82 39.47
CA SER A 30 -0.79 -4.50 39.87
C SER A 30 0.33 -3.96 38.95
N VAL A 31 0.20 -4.18 37.64
CA VAL A 31 1.14 -3.67 36.63
C VAL A 31 0.95 -2.15 36.50
N PRO A 32 2.00 -1.32 36.66
CA PRO A 32 1.90 0.12 36.45
C PRO A 32 1.47 0.44 35.00
N THR A 33 0.43 1.25 34.84
CA THR A 33 -0.09 1.64 33.52
C THR A 33 -0.16 3.15 33.38
N VAL A 34 0.19 3.64 32.19
CA VAL A 34 0.03 5.04 31.81
C VAL A 34 -0.97 5.09 30.67
N PHE A 35 -2.04 5.86 30.84
CA PHE A 35 -3.00 6.11 29.77
C PHE A 35 -2.58 7.36 29.00
N MET A 36 -2.28 7.20 27.72
CA MET A 36 -2.09 8.33 26.80
C MET A 36 -3.33 8.45 25.92
N PRO A 37 -4.18 9.48 26.11
CA PRO A 37 -5.29 9.72 25.21
C PRO A 37 -4.77 9.94 23.79
N ALA A 38 -5.49 9.42 22.80
CA ALA A 38 -5.19 9.71 21.41
C ALA A 38 -5.25 11.23 21.18
N LEU A 39 -4.31 11.76 20.38
CA LEU A 39 -4.34 13.14 19.92
C LEU A 39 -5.40 13.30 18.83
N ASP A 40 -6.66 13.04 19.18
CA ASP A 40 -7.75 13.26 18.25
C ASP A 40 -7.90 14.77 17.97
N THR A 41 -8.24 15.09 16.72
CA THR A 41 -8.73 16.43 16.41
C THR A 41 -10.00 16.60 17.23
N LYS A 42 -10.13 17.68 18.00
CA LYS A 42 -11.32 18.01 18.83
C LYS A 42 -12.61 18.24 18.02
N VAL A 43 -12.74 17.64 16.83
CA VAL A 43 -13.86 17.73 15.93
C VAL A 43 -14.86 16.63 16.29
N LEU A 44 -16.03 17.06 16.78
CA LEU A 44 -17.03 16.23 17.43
C LEU A 44 -17.76 15.22 16.50
N GLU A 45 -17.61 15.29 15.18
CA GLU A 45 -18.70 14.81 14.31
C GLU A 45 -18.38 13.71 13.28
N LYS A 46 -17.14 13.28 13.09
CA LYS A 46 -16.87 12.14 12.18
C LYS A 46 -16.03 11.07 12.88
N PRO A 47 -16.62 9.91 13.22
CA PRO A 47 -15.83 8.80 13.74
C PRO A 47 -14.80 8.41 12.66
N SER A 48 -13.55 8.20 13.08
CA SER A 48 -12.54 7.64 12.18
C SER A 48 -13.02 6.28 11.66
N ILE A 49 -12.51 5.86 10.49
CA ILE A 49 -12.81 4.52 9.97
C ILE A 49 -12.47 3.43 11.00
N HIS A 50 -11.40 3.63 11.78
CA HIS A 50 -11.03 2.75 12.89
C HIS A 50 -12.14 2.66 13.94
N ARG A 51 -12.69 3.80 14.37
CA ARG A 51 -13.77 3.84 15.38
C ARG A 51 -15.08 3.26 14.85
N LEU A 52 -15.37 3.42 13.56
CA LEU A 52 -16.51 2.79 12.89
C LEU A 52 -16.38 1.26 12.89
N ILE A 53 -15.22 0.74 12.47
CA ILE A 53 -14.92 -0.70 12.43
C ILE A 53 -14.94 -1.27 13.84
N GLU A 54 -14.32 -0.61 14.81
CA GLU A 54 -14.29 -1.02 16.21
C GLU A 54 -15.71 -1.17 16.77
N ARG A 55 -16.55 -0.14 16.61
CA ARG A 55 -17.94 -0.17 17.07
C ARG A 55 -18.75 -1.27 16.39
N PHE A 56 -18.56 -1.46 15.09
CA PHE A 56 -19.22 -2.53 14.34
C PHE A 56 -18.84 -3.92 14.87
N LEU A 57 -17.54 -4.19 15.04
CA LEU A 57 -17.05 -5.47 15.55
C LEU A 57 -17.50 -5.74 16.98
N TYR A 58 -17.52 -4.72 17.85
CA TYR A 58 -18.00 -4.88 19.22
C TYR A 58 -19.52 -5.05 19.32
N ALA A 59 -20.29 -4.42 18.43
CA ALA A 59 -21.73 -4.67 18.35
C ALA A 59 -22.01 -6.13 17.98
N LEU A 60 -21.30 -6.66 16.97
CA LEU A 60 -21.41 -8.07 16.60
C LEU A 60 -20.98 -9.01 17.73
N GLN A 61 -19.85 -8.73 18.39
CA GLN A 61 -19.34 -9.54 19.49
C GLN A 61 -20.33 -9.64 20.68
N ALA A 62 -21.14 -8.60 20.90
CA ALA A 62 -22.13 -8.59 21.98
C ALA A 62 -23.28 -9.57 21.73
N GLU A 63 -23.68 -9.76 20.47
CA GLU A 63 -24.73 -10.69 20.06
C GLU A 63 -24.18 -12.08 19.72
N PHE A 64 -22.93 -12.13 19.24
CA PHE A 64 -22.25 -13.34 18.78
C PHE A 64 -20.87 -13.44 19.44
N PRO A 65 -20.75 -14.17 20.56
CA PRO A 65 -19.46 -14.33 21.23
C PRO A 65 -18.39 -14.89 20.29
N SER A 66 -17.17 -14.39 20.44
CA SER A 66 -15.98 -14.76 19.65
C SER A 66 -15.90 -14.20 18.22
N THR A 67 -16.80 -13.31 17.79
CA THR A 67 -16.69 -12.62 16.48
C THR A 67 -15.31 -12.02 16.24
N VAL A 68 -14.75 -11.26 17.20
CA VAL A 68 -13.46 -10.58 17.03
C VAL A 68 -12.34 -11.60 16.77
N SER A 69 -12.30 -12.69 17.53
CA SER A 69 -11.32 -13.78 17.38
C SER A 69 -11.50 -14.52 16.05
N THR A 70 -12.74 -14.82 15.66
CA THR A 70 -13.05 -15.49 14.40
C THR A 70 -12.67 -14.65 13.19
N VAL A 71 -13.00 -13.35 13.18
CA VAL A 71 -12.61 -12.41 12.11
C VAL A 71 -11.09 -12.36 11.99
N TYR A 72 -10.39 -12.27 13.12
CA TYR A 72 -8.94 -12.24 13.15
C TYR A 72 -8.30 -13.52 12.59
N ARG A 73 -8.70 -14.71 13.09
CA ARG A 73 -8.19 -16.00 12.62
C ARG A 73 -8.52 -16.27 11.16
N THR A 74 -9.68 -15.82 10.71
CA THR A 74 -10.08 -15.93 9.30
C THR A 74 -9.24 -15.00 8.44
N GLY A 75 -9.01 -13.76 8.88
CA GLY A 75 -8.13 -12.81 8.19
C GLY A 75 -6.69 -13.32 8.05
N GLU A 76 -6.18 -14.06 9.04
CA GLU A 76 -4.88 -14.72 8.97
C GLU A 76 -4.85 -15.87 7.95
N LYS A 77 -5.91 -16.65 7.83
CA LYS A 77 -6.01 -17.69 6.78
C LYS A 77 -6.07 -17.10 5.37
N LEU A 78 -6.61 -15.89 5.23
CA LEU A 78 -6.75 -15.19 3.96
C LEU A 78 -5.45 -14.50 3.52
N SER A 79 -4.43 -14.36 4.39
CA SER A 79 -3.15 -13.81 3.94
C SER A 79 -2.54 -14.78 2.95
N ALA A 80 -2.53 -14.38 1.68
CA ALA A 80 -1.93 -15.17 0.60
C ALA A 80 -0.48 -15.46 0.95
N THR A 81 -0.15 -16.75 1.03
CA THR A 81 1.24 -17.19 0.91
C THR A 81 1.71 -16.73 -0.47
N PRO A 82 2.79 -15.94 -0.57
CA PRO A 82 3.36 -15.64 -1.88
C PRO A 82 3.62 -16.98 -2.58
N ALA A 83 3.22 -17.07 -3.84
CA ALA A 83 3.44 -18.26 -4.66
C ALA A 83 4.90 -18.70 -4.52
N ASP A 84 5.12 -20.01 -4.39
CA ASP A 84 6.43 -20.68 -4.28
C ASP A 84 7.36 -20.24 -5.41
N THR A 85 8.00 -19.09 -5.19
CA THR A 85 9.02 -18.54 -6.04
C THR A 85 10.24 -18.46 -5.15
N THR A 86 11.28 -19.18 -5.54
CA THR A 86 12.58 -19.23 -4.87
C THR A 86 13.28 -17.87 -4.82
N ALA A 87 12.69 -16.83 -5.42
CA ALA A 87 13.18 -15.47 -5.43
C ALA A 87 12.62 -14.66 -4.25
N GLU A 88 13.52 -13.98 -3.52
CA GLU A 88 13.15 -12.99 -2.52
C GLU A 88 12.15 -11.96 -3.08
N PRO A 89 10.99 -11.75 -2.42
CA PRO A 89 9.95 -10.87 -2.93
C PRO A 89 10.46 -9.43 -3.00
N GLU A 90 10.20 -8.76 -4.12
CA GLU A 90 10.55 -7.35 -4.27
C GLU A 90 9.80 -6.50 -3.25
N ARG A 91 10.51 -5.55 -2.62
CA ARG A 91 9.98 -4.70 -1.55
C ARG A 91 9.76 -3.27 -2.05
N CYS A 92 8.66 -2.66 -1.64
CA CYS A 92 8.34 -1.26 -1.88
C CYS A 92 9.45 -0.33 -1.38
N LEU A 93 9.84 0.63 -2.21
CA LEU A 93 10.89 1.60 -1.89
C LEU A 93 10.55 2.52 -0.71
N LEU A 94 9.26 2.81 -0.48
CA LEU A 94 8.83 3.76 0.56
C LEU A 94 8.52 3.09 1.90
N CYS A 95 7.78 1.98 1.88
CA CYS A 95 7.27 1.33 3.09
C CYS A 95 7.86 -0.05 3.37
N LEU A 96 8.74 -0.55 2.49
CA LEU A 96 9.39 -1.87 2.56
C LEU A 96 8.43 -3.07 2.59
N CYS A 97 7.12 -2.85 2.43
CA CYS A 97 6.15 -3.91 2.20
C CYS A 97 6.48 -4.67 0.90
N VAL A 98 6.14 -5.95 0.85
CA VAL A 98 6.15 -6.72 -0.40
C VAL A 98 5.34 -5.98 -1.47
N LEU A 99 5.84 -5.96 -2.70
CA LEU A 99 5.10 -5.40 -3.83
C LEU A 99 3.86 -6.25 -4.10
N ASP A 100 2.70 -5.62 -4.01
CA ASP A 100 1.37 -6.20 -4.24
C ASP A 100 0.82 -5.83 -5.64
N THR A 101 1.72 -5.41 -6.54
CA THR A 101 1.36 -4.85 -7.86
C THR A 101 1.42 -5.86 -9.00
N SER A 102 1.76 -7.12 -8.72
CA SER A 102 1.61 -8.20 -9.69
C SER A 102 0.13 -8.42 -9.94
N VAL A 103 -0.33 -8.09 -11.15
CA VAL A 103 -1.74 -8.30 -11.54
C VAL A 103 -1.91 -9.79 -11.84
N VAL A 104 -2.44 -10.53 -10.87
CA VAL A 104 -2.90 -11.92 -11.05
C VAL A 104 -4.38 -11.88 -11.40
N GLU A 105 -4.84 -12.82 -12.24
CA GLU A 105 -6.27 -12.96 -12.53
C GLU A 105 -7.08 -13.17 -11.25
N GLY A 106 -8.16 -12.41 -11.09
CA GLY A 106 -8.99 -12.40 -9.88
C GLY A 106 -8.42 -11.59 -8.71
N SER A 107 -7.28 -10.90 -8.88
CA SER A 107 -6.73 -10.05 -7.84
C SER A 107 -7.60 -8.80 -7.58
N THR A 108 -7.56 -8.30 -6.35
CA THR A 108 -8.22 -7.03 -5.97
C THR A 108 -7.69 -5.86 -6.79
N LEU A 109 -6.40 -5.88 -7.13
CA LEU A 109 -5.78 -4.87 -7.99
C LEU A 109 -6.37 -4.89 -9.41
N GLN A 110 -6.58 -6.07 -10.00
CA GLN A 110 -7.21 -6.19 -11.31
C GLN A 110 -8.62 -5.57 -11.30
N ALA A 111 -9.42 -5.89 -10.29
CA ALA A 111 -10.77 -5.33 -10.14
C ALA A 111 -10.76 -3.80 -10.00
N LEU A 112 -9.80 -3.25 -9.27
CA LEU A 112 -9.61 -1.80 -9.12
C LEU A 112 -9.23 -1.13 -10.44
N LEU A 113 -8.29 -1.72 -11.19
CA LEU A 113 -7.87 -1.20 -12.49
C LEU A 113 -9.03 -1.21 -13.50
N ILE A 114 -9.80 -2.29 -13.56
CA ILE A 114 -11.01 -2.37 -14.40
C ILE A 114 -12.02 -1.29 -14.00
N SER A 115 -12.26 -1.11 -12.70
CA SER A 115 -13.19 -0.10 -12.20
C SER A 115 -12.74 1.32 -12.58
N GLU A 116 -11.43 1.60 -12.50
CA GLU A 116 -10.84 2.88 -12.91
C GLU A 116 -10.98 3.09 -14.43
N GLU A 117 -10.69 2.10 -15.25
CA GLU A 117 -10.85 2.17 -16.72
C GLU A 117 -12.31 2.45 -17.11
N LEU A 118 -13.27 1.77 -16.48
CA LEU A 118 -14.70 1.98 -16.72
C LEU A 118 -15.15 3.37 -16.26
N SER A 119 -14.64 3.87 -15.14
CA SER A 119 -14.94 5.21 -14.64
C SER A 119 -14.38 6.32 -15.54
N GLN A 120 -13.22 6.08 -16.17
CA GLN A 120 -12.57 7.03 -17.07
C GLN A 120 -13.20 7.04 -18.48
N LYS A 121 -13.85 5.95 -18.90
CA LYS A 121 -14.70 5.93 -20.10
C LYS A 121 -15.98 6.74 -19.87
N ARG A 122 -15.90 8.06 -19.99
CA ARG A 122 -17.11 8.90 -20.17
C ARG A 122 -17.78 8.54 -21.51
N PRO A 123 -19.12 8.57 -21.60
CA PRO A 123 -19.79 8.54 -22.89
C PRO A 123 -19.25 9.69 -23.73
N SER A 124 -18.86 9.39 -24.97
CA SER A 124 -18.55 10.40 -25.97
C SER A 124 -19.85 11.12 -26.35
N ASP A 125 -20.20 12.17 -25.61
CA ASP A 125 -21.27 13.07 -26.01
C ASP A 125 -20.85 13.82 -27.29
N PRO A 126 -21.70 13.89 -28.33
CA PRO A 126 -21.43 14.68 -29.52
C PRO A 126 -21.46 16.17 -29.17
N SER A 127 -20.38 16.87 -29.46
CA SER A 127 -20.20 18.30 -29.26
C SER A 127 -21.29 19.15 -29.95
N PRO A 128 -21.80 20.22 -29.31
CA PRO A 128 -22.21 21.41 -30.02
C PRO A 128 -21.09 22.45 -29.98
N THR A 129 -20.57 22.74 -31.17
CA THR A 129 -20.07 24.02 -31.69
C THR A 129 -19.73 25.16 -30.70
N ARG A 130 -18.43 25.51 -30.69
CA ARG A 130 -17.81 26.85 -30.55
C ARG A 130 -18.54 27.88 -29.66
N GLY A 131 -18.00 28.08 -28.46
CA GLY A 131 -18.17 29.30 -27.67
C GLY A 131 -16.91 29.56 -26.85
N GLY A 132 -16.04 30.43 -27.37
CA GLY A 132 -14.77 30.78 -26.73
C GLY A 132 -14.99 31.49 -25.40
N CYS A 133 -14.21 31.11 -24.39
CA CYS A 133 -14.14 31.82 -23.13
C CYS A 133 -12.69 31.90 -22.70
N CYS A 134 -11.98 32.94 -23.15
CA CYS A 134 -10.71 33.48 -22.64
C CYS A 134 -10.31 34.72 -23.47
N ALA A 135 -11.10 35.78 -23.43
CA ALA A 135 -10.65 37.12 -23.83
C ALA A 135 -10.46 37.95 -22.55
N GLY A 136 -9.23 37.97 -22.05
CA GLY A 136 -8.82 38.75 -20.88
C GLY A 136 -7.31 38.77 -20.79
N ALA A 137 -6.72 39.93 -21.06
CA ALA A 137 -5.29 40.16 -21.14
C ALA A 137 -4.57 39.78 -19.83
N GLY A 138 -3.56 38.89 -19.94
CA GLY A 138 -2.76 38.44 -18.80
C GLY A 138 -2.23 37.03 -19.02
N ALA A 139 -1.38 36.85 -20.03
CA ALA A 139 -0.81 35.55 -20.40
C ALA A 139 0.10 34.98 -19.28
N ARG A 140 -0.50 34.27 -18.33
CA ARG A 140 0.22 33.32 -17.47
C ARG A 140 -0.27 31.93 -17.86
N ARG A 141 0.59 31.19 -18.59
CA ARG A 141 0.41 29.79 -18.99
C ARG A 141 -0.12 28.96 -17.82
N CYS A 142 -1.40 28.59 -17.88
CA CYS A 142 -2.06 27.81 -16.82
C CYS A 142 -2.19 26.31 -17.18
N CYS A 143 -1.52 25.85 -18.24
CA CYS A 143 -1.46 24.43 -18.59
C CYS A 143 -0.01 24.10 -19.00
N GLY A 144 0.88 24.00 -18.01
CA GLY A 144 2.21 23.45 -18.24
C GLY A 144 2.12 21.94 -18.32
N SER A 145 2.13 21.38 -19.54
CA SER A 145 2.47 19.97 -19.71
C SER A 145 3.84 19.73 -19.05
N PRO A 146 4.00 18.72 -18.17
CA PRO A 146 5.30 18.47 -17.58
C PRO A 146 6.30 18.11 -18.68
N PRO A 147 7.56 18.60 -18.61
CA PRO A 147 8.60 18.21 -19.56
C PRO A 147 8.74 16.70 -19.60
N ALA A 148 8.92 16.11 -20.79
CA ALA A 148 8.91 14.66 -21.02
C ALA A 148 9.85 13.86 -20.09
N SER A 149 10.94 14.46 -19.61
CA SER A 149 11.86 13.80 -18.66
C SER A 149 11.23 13.57 -17.27
N ARG A 150 10.32 14.43 -16.81
CA ARG A 150 9.61 14.27 -15.52
C ARG A 150 8.59 13.14 -15.56
N THR A 151 7.91 12.99 -16.69
CA THR A 151 6.96 11.89 -16.92
C THR A 151 7.66 10.54 -16.95
N LYS A 152 8.85 10.48 -17.59
CA LYS A 152 9.70 9.27 -17.62
C LYS A 152 10.23 8.90 -16.24
N ALA A 153 10.73 9.87 -15.46
CA ALA A 153 11.21 9.61 -14.10
C ALA A 153 10.11 9.05 -13.18
N ARG A 154 8.86 9.51 -13.35
CA ARG A 154 7.71 8.98 -12.61
C ARG A 154 7.32 7.57 -13.07
N ALA A 155 7.34 7.30 -14.38
CA ALA A 155 7.07 5.98 -14.93
C ALA A 155 8.08 4.92 -14.43
N ASP A 156 9.36 5.29 -14.34
CA ASP A 156 10.42 4.43 -13.80
C ASP A 156 10.29 4.18 -12.28
N PHE A 157 9.65 5.10 -11.55
CA PHE A 157 9.53 5.05 -10.09
C PHE A 157 8.36 4.18 -9.63
N LEU A 158 7.24 4.18 -10.36
CA LEU A 158 6.01 3.46 -10.01
C LEU A 158 6.22 1.94 -9.82
N PRO A 159 6.97 1.22 -10.67
CA PRO A 159 7.23 -0.21 -10.49
C PRO A 159 7.86 -0.57 -9.14
N LEU A 160 8.60 0.35 -8.52
CA LEU A 160 9.28 0.14 -7.25
C LEU A 160 8.37 0.30 -6.02
N LEU A 161 7.07 0.56 -6.21
CA LEU A 161 6.13 0.88 -5.14
C LEU A 161 4.96 -0.10 -5.09
N CYS A 162 4.55 -0.45 -3.86
CA CYS A 162 3.28 -1.12 -3.61
C CYS A 162 2.10 -0.20 -3.96
N TYR A 163 0.93 -0.78 -4.18
CA TYR A 163 -0.28 -0.09 -4.56
C TYR A 163 -0.64 1.04 -3.60
N GLY A 164 -0.56 0.80 -2.28
CA GLY A 164 -0.84 1.81 -1.27
C GLY A 164 0.07 3.04 -1.40
N CYS A 165 1.38 2.82 -1.57
CA CYS A 165 2.33 3.91 -1.77
C CYS A 165 2.12 4.64 -3.11
N ARG A 166 1.71 3.94 -4.17
CA ARG A 166 1.33 4.58 -5.46
C ARG A 166 0.17 5.54 -5.28
N LEU A 167 -0.84 5.18 -4.49
CA LEU A 167 -1.96 6.08 -4.16
C LEU A 167 -1.49 7.31 -3.39
N THR A 168 -0.61 7.13 -2.40
CA THR A 168 -0.07 8.25 -1.61
C THR A 168 0.65 9.28 -2.47
N ILE A 169 1.35 8.85 -3.52
CA ILE A 169 2.09 9.74 -4.41
C ILE A 169 1.36 10.06 -5.73
N LYS A 170 0.10 9.64 -5.91
CA LYS A 170 -0.65 9.77 -7.18
C LYS A 170 -0.71 11.22 -7.65
N ASP A 171 -0.83 12.16 -6.72
CA ASP A 171 -0.95 13.59 -7.02
C ASP A 171 0.40 14.33 -7.06
N MET A 172 1.52 13.65 -6.76
CA MET A 172 2.84 14.24 -6.86
C MET A 172 3.25 14.43 -8.33
N THR A 173 3.46 15.68 -8.73
CA THR A 173 3.88 16.04 -10.10
C THR A 173 5.39 16.01 -10.30
N CYS A 174 6.18 16.01 -9.21
CA CYS A 174 7.63 15.88 -9.24
C CYS A 174 8.16 15.02 -8.08
N LEU A 175 9.30 14.37 -8.31
CA LEU A 175 10.00 13.54 -7.31
C LEU A 175 11.08 14.32 -6.54
N GLU A 176 11.32 15.59 -6.90
CA GLU A 176 12.31 16.47 -6.23
C GLU A 176 12.09 16.64 -4.72
N PRO A 177 10.85 16.71 -4.19
CA PRO A 177 10.60 16.83 -2.75
C PRO A 177 10.96 15.57 -1.95
N LEU A 178 11.16 14.43 -2.63
CA LEU A 178 11.51 13.20 -1.94
C LEU A 178 12.94 13.29 -1.39
N PRO A 179 13.16 12.75 -0.17
CA PRO A 179 14.50 12.65 0.39
C PRO A 179 15.52 12.07 -0.59
N PRO A 180 16.75 12.62 -0.66
CA PRO A 180 17.77 12.19 -1.63
C PRO A 180 18.06 10.69 -1.60
N TYR A 181 18.04 10.07 -0.41
CA TYR A 181 18.28 8.64 -0.26
C TYR A 181 17.28 7.78 -1.04
N ILE A 182 16.00 8.18 -1.09
CA ILE A 182 14.93 7.46 -1.82
C ILE A 182 15.22 7.50 -3.32
N ARG A 183 15.60 8.67 -3.85
CA ARG A 183 15.93 8.84 -5.26
C ARG A 183 17.17 8.04 -5.65
N SER A 184 18.22 8.09 -4.83
CA SER A 184 19.46 7.33 -5.07
C SER A 184 19.23 5.81 -5.05
N GLU A 185 18.37 5.34 -4.15
CA GLU A 185 18.02 3.92 -4.04
C GLU A 185 17.15 3.48 -5.22
N ALA A 186 16.23 4.32 -5.70
CA ALA A 186 15.46 4.05 -6.92
C ALA A 186 16.37 3.87 -8.14
N GLU A 187 17.33 4.78 -8.32
CA GLU A 187 18.32 4.70 -9.41
C GLU A 187 19.22 3.46 -9.30
N ARG A 188 19.61 3.09 -8.07
CA ARG A 188 20.40 1.88 -7.81
C ARG A 188 19.63 0.62 -8.19
N ARG A 189 18.38 0.49 -7.78
CA ARG A 189 17.51 -0.65 -8.13
C ARG A 189 17.26 -0.74 -9.63
N ARG A 190 17.02 0.39 -10.28
CA ARG A 190 16.87 0.44 -11.75
C ARG A 190 18.13 -0.04 -12.47
N ARG A 191 19.31 0.46 -12.08
CA ARG A 191 20.59 0.02 -12.68
C ARG A 191 20.82 -1.48 -12.47
N ARG A 192 20.50 -2.00 -11.29
CA ARG A 192 20.59 -3.44 -11.00
C ARG A 192 19.62 -4.26 -11.85
N ALA A 193 18.38 -3.79 -12.04
CA ALA A 193 17.40 -4.47 -12.88
C ALA A 193 17.82 -4.49 -14.36
N ALA A 194 18.29 -3.34 -14.88
CA ALA A 194 18.80 -3.26 -16.26
C ALA A 194 20.01 -4.18 -16.46
N MET A 195 20.98 -4.14 -15.54
CA MET A 195 22.13 -5.04 -15.56
C MET A 195 21.70 -6.51 -15.52
N LYS A 196 20.74 -6.86 -14.64
CA LYS A 196 20.21 -8.24 -14.54
C LYS A 196 19.55 -8.69 -15.85
N GLN A 197 18.85 -7.80 -16.53
CA GLN A 197 18.23 -8.07 -17.83
C GLN A 197 19.27 -8.29 -18.93
N GLU A 198 20.35 -7.49 -18.94
CA GLU A 198 21.45 -7.64 -19.90
C GLU A 198 22.18 -8.98 -19.76
N ILE A 199 22.33 -9.49 -18.53
CA ILE A 199 23.00 -10.77 -18.26
C ILE A 199 22.03 -11.96 -18.17
N GLN A 200 20.74 -11.75 -18.48
CA GLN A 200 19.69 -12.74 -18.20
C GLN A 200 19.95 -14.08 -18.90
N GLU A 201 20.52 -14.04 -20.12
CA GLU A 201 20.86 -15.23 -20.90
C GLU A 201 22.00 -16.09 -20.32
N TYR A 202 22.76 -15.55 -19.36
CA TYR A 202 23.88 -16.23 -18.70
C TYR A 202 23.55 -16.65 -17.25
N LEU A 203 22.38 -16.29 -16.73
CA LEU A 203 21.96 -16.68 -15.38
C LEU A 203 21.54 -18.15 -15.41
N LEU A 204 22.19 -18.97 -14.59
CA LEU A 204 21.78 -20.35 -14.36
C LEU A 204 20.45 -20.35 -13.59
N GLU A 205 19.47 -21.10 -14.06
CA GLU A 205 18.24 -21.37 -13.31
C GLU A 205 18.61 -22.32 -12.16
N ASP A 206 18.26 -21.96 -10.92
CA ASP A 206 18.51 -22.81 -9.77
C ASP A 206 17.70 -24.11 -9.94
N GLU A 207 18.37 -25.22 -10.28
CA GLU A 207 17.72 -26.52 -10.44
C GLU A 207 16.98 -26.89 -9.15
N ALA A 208 15.66 -26.99 -9.27
CA ALA A 208 14.79 -27.42 -8.20
C ALA A 208 15.24 -28.81 -7.72
N ALA A 209 15.54 -28.92 -6.43
CA ALA A 209 15.85 -30.17 -5.78
C ALA A 209 14.77 -31.21 -6.10
N GLU A 210 15.15 -32.25 -6.85
CA GLU A 210 14.31 -33.42 -7.11
C GLU A 210 13.81 -34.02 -5.78
N PRO A 211 12.53 -34.40 -5.67
CA PRO A 211 12.07 -35.18 -4.52
C PRO A 211 12.72 -36.57 -4.61
N LYS A 212 13.65 -36.84 -3.69
CA LYS A 212 14.15 -38.22 -3.49
C LYS A 212 12.98 -39.11 -3.06
N SER A 213 12.77 -40.17 -3.84
CA SER A 213 11.83 -41.27 -3.64
C SER A 213 11.99 -41.98 -2.30
#